data_AF-A0A4R7HWP1-F1
#
_entry.id   AF-A0A4R7HWP1-F1
#
_cell.length_a   1.000
_cell.length_b   1.000
_cell.length_c   1.000
_cell.angle_alpha   90.00
_cell.angle_beta   90.00
_cell.angle_gamma   90.00
#
_symmetry.space_group_name_H-M   'P 1'
#
loop_
_entity.id
_entity.type
_entity.pdbx_description
1 polymer ?
#
loop_
_entity_poly.entity_id
_entity_poly.type
_entity_poly.pdbx_seq_one_letter_code
_entity_poly.pdbx_strand_id
1 'polypeptide(L)'
;MNSTLDRPDTHPELLEFDARGGDLPRHEERRRTPRGAWAGLVAAVAMIAGGAVAMDRLDDGPATPVVASDSPGSLSALAAQLDVPAAWGNGFTGAGVNIAMVDTGVAPVDALADQVVVAVDFTDEAADATTAGIDTYGHGTHLAGIVAADDPANGISGLAPEAGIVSVKVAGRDGSVMPLDLINGIDWVVANADRYDISVLSLAFNAPTTDPATEQMLLDAVERAWDAGIVVITAAGNDGGVGLTAPASSRSSIAVASVEATEYGFEITDFSSMGDGLRNPDVAVPGKSIQSLRVPGSYADTEHPEGYVDEVRFKGTGTSQSAAAVAALSALMLEANPDLTNDQVRDALISASTPVGTPEQTGAGVPSALVAIDLVSDGVSWTGQAWSGQAWSGQAWSGQAWSGQAWSGQAWSGQAWSGQAWSGQAWSGQAWSGQAWSGQAWSGQAWSGQAWSGQAWSGQAWSGQAWSGQAWSGQAWSGQAWSGQAWSGQAWSGQAWSGQAWSGQAWS
;
A
#
# COMPACT_ATOMS: atom_id res chain seq x y z
N MET A 1 -50.20 27.26 -23.83
CA MET A 1 -49.06 27.39 -22.90
C MET A 1 -48.52 26.00 -22.66
N ASN A 2 -47.41 25.65 -23.29
CA ASN A 2 -46.41 24.69 -22.81
C ASN A 2 -45.30 24.64 -23.87
N SER A 3 -44.22 25.35 -23.59
CA SER A 3 -42.94 25.21 -24.28
C SER A 3 -42.06 24.29 -23.43
N THR A 4 -41.81 23.08 -23.93
CA THR A 4 -40.69 22.24 -23.49
C THR A 4 -39.41 22.84 -24.04
N LEU A 5 -38.55 23.33 -23.14
CA LEU A 5 -37.18 23.74 -23.41
C LEU A 5 -36.30 22.48 -23.39
N ASP A 6 -35.85 22.07 -24.57
CA ASP A 6 -34.69 21.21 -24.73
C ASP A 6 -33.44 22.01 -24.31
N ARG A 7 -32.65 21.46 -23.39
CA ARG A 7 -31.28 21.92 -23.12
C ARG A 7 -30.33 20.96 -23.86
N PRO A 8 -29.40 21.44 -24.69
CA PRO A 8 -28.34 20.60 -25.19
C PRO A 8 -27.27 20.42 -24.09
N ASP A 9 -26.97 19.17 -23.76
CA ASP A 9 -25.75 18.80 -23.07
C ASP A 9 -24.57 19.08 -24.01
N THR A 10 -23.79 20.11 -23.70
CA THR A 10 -22.47 20.34 -24.31
C THR A 10 -21.45 20.40 -23.19
N HIS A 11 -20.91 19.24 -22.81
CA HIS A 11 -19.55 19.21 -22.29
C HIS A 11 -18.61 19.44 -23.48
N PRO A 12 -17.58 20.29 -23.37
CA PRO A 12 -16.55 20.37 -24.40
C PRO A 12 -15.91 18.97 -24.55
N GLU A 13 -15.75 18.49 -25.79
CA GLU A 13 -14.99 17.27 -26.07
C GLU A 13 -13.56 17.49 -25.56
N LEU A 14 -13.20 16.83 -24.47
CA LEU A 14 -11.82 16.77 -23.98
C LEU A 14 -10.98 16.10 -25.07
N LEU A 15 -9.86 16.74 -25.45
CA LEU A 15 -8.95 16.19 -26.43
C LEU A 15 -8.14 15.07 -25.76
N GLU A 16 -8.42 13.83 -26.15
CA GLU A 16 -7.57 12.68 -25.83
C GLU A 16 -6.37 12.69 -26.80
N PHE A 17 -5.17 12.62 -26.24
CA PHE A 17 -3.95 12.52 -27.01
C PHE A 17 -3.48 11.07 -26.97
N ASP A 18 -3.71 10.35 -28.07
CA ASP A 18 -3.24 8.98 -28.25
C ASP A 18 -1.73 8.98 -28.46
N ALA A 19 -1.00 8.44 -27.49
CA ALA A 19 0.44 8.26 -27.57
C ALA A 19 0.83 6.91 -28.19
N ARG A 20 -0.10 5.92 -28.22
CA ARG A 20 0.13 4.56 -28.71
C ARG A 20 -0.81 4.27 -29.86
N GLY A 21 -0.42 4.65 -31.08
CA GLY A 21 -1.25 4.40 -32.27
C GLY A 21 -1.65 2.92 -32.43
N GLY A 22 -2.87 2.55 -31.99
CA GLY A 22 -3.47 1.21 -32.15
C GLY A 22 -4.60 0.86 -31.16
N ASP A 23 -5.73 0.38 -31.68
CA ASP A 23 -6.99 0.00 -30.97
C ASP A 23 -6.83 -0.99 -29.78
N LEU A 24 -7.55 -0.76 -28.67
CA LEU A 24 -7.74 -1.68 -27.54
C LEU A 24 -9.17 -2.32 -27.50
N PRO A 25 -9.35 -3.58 -27.04
CA PRO A 25 -10.66 -4.21 -26.83
C PRO A 25 -11.20 -4.09 -25.38
N ARG A 26 -12.54 -4.01 -25.22
CA ARG A 26 -13.30 -3.70 -23.97
C ARG A 26 -13.46 -4.88 -22.99
N HIS A 27 -13.59 -4.61 -21.68
CA HIS A 27 -14.39 -5.43 -20.72
C HIS A 27 -14.92 -4.68 -19.46
N GLU A 28 -15.75 -5.36 -18.66
CA GLU A 28 -16.91 -4.87 -17.86
C GLU A 28 -16.69 -4.54 -16.35
N GLU A 29 -17.23 -3.38 -15.95
CA GLU A 29 -17.39 -2.71 -14.64
C GLU A 29 -18.02 -3.52 -13.46
N ARG A 30 -17.48 -3.36 -12.23
CA ARG A 30 -18.18 -3.70 -10.95
C ARG A 30 -17.91 -2.69 -9.82
N ARG A 31 -18.99 -2.19 -9.20
CA ARG A 31 -18.99 -1.22 -8.09
C ARG A 31 -19.21 -1.86 -6.71
N ARG A 32 -18.66 -1.25 -5.64
CA ARG A 32 -19.11 -1.44 -4.25
C ARG A 32 -19.39 -0.12 -3.55
N THR A 33 -20.20 -0.19 -2.50
CA THR A 33 -20.79 0.93 -1.76
C THR A 33 -20.34 0.96 -0.29
N PRO A 34 -20.27 2.13 0.37
CA PRO A 34 -19.51 2.35 1.60
C PRO A 34 -20.37 2.69 2.84
N ARG A 35 -19.71 2.80 4.00
CA ARG A 35 -19.95 3.70 5.17
C ARG A 35 -19.38 3.07 6.44
N GLY A 36 -18.76 3.76 7.39
CA GLY A 36 -18.60 5.18 7.68
C GLY A 36 -18.16 5.27 9.16
N ALA A 37 -17.21 6.15 9.46
CA ALA A 37 -16.56 6.28 10.76
C ALA A 37 -17.07 7.50 11.56
N TRP A 38 -16.74 7.55 12.86
CA TRP A 38 -16.76 8.75 13.70
C TRP A 38 -15.45 8.82 14.50
N ALA A 39 -14.89 10.03 14.65
CA ALA A 39 -13.55 10.31 15.18
C ALA A 39 -13.55 11.53 16.13
N GLY A 40 -12.45 11.73 16.85
CA GLY A 40 -12.05 12.98 17.52
C GLY A 40 -11.00 12.74 18.62
N LEU A 41 -10.08 13.64 19.01
CA LEU A 41 -9.52 14.90 18.48
C LEU A 41 -8.36 15.31 19.46
N VAL A 42 -7.43 16.16 19.00
CA VAL A 42 -6.66 17.23 19.72
C VAL A 42 -5.15 17.05 20.04
N ALA A 43 -4.34 17.64 19.15
CA ALA A 43 -3.44 18.82 19.26
C ALA A 43 -2.25 18.92 20.25
N ALA A 44 -1.17 19.50 19.70
CA ALA A 44 0.13 19.82 20.30
C ALA A 44 0.25 21.28 20.81
N VAL A 45 1.25 21.55 21.67
CA VAL A 45 1.62 22.89 22.18
C VAL A 45 3.15 23.07 22.20
N ALA A 46 3.59 24.31 21.93
CA ALA A 46 4.98 24.77 21.84
C ALA A 46 5.70 24.99 23.21
N MET A 47 7.04 25.07 23.12
CA MET A 47 8.07 25.05 24.18
C MET A 47 8.05 26.17 25.25
N ILE A 48 8.68 25.92 26.42
CA ILE A 48 9.79 26.72 27.03
C ILE A 48 10.52 25.95 28.17
N ALA A 49 11.86 25.93 28.05
CA ALA A 49 12.98 25.86 29.02
C ALA A 49 12.95 24.99 30.32
N GLY A 50 13.99 24.14 30.41
CA GLY A 50 14.84 24.03 31.60
C GLY A 50 14.81 22.71 32.38
N GLY A 51 15.96 22.03 32.45
CA GLY A 51 16.27 21.02 33.47
C GLY A 51 16.37 19.58 32.95
N ALA A 52 17.58 19.03 33.03
CA ALA A 52 17.89 17.66 32.64
C ALA A 52 17.16 16.61 33.49
N VAL A 53 16.59 15.59 32.84
CA VAL A 53 16.44 14.22 33.37
C VAL A 53 16.55 13.25 32.19
N ALA A 54 17.45 12.26 32.31
CA ALA A 54 17.61 11.15 31.38
C ALA A 54 16.63 10.01 31.70
N MET A 55 16.51 9.06 30.75
CA MET A 55 15.80 7.75 30.76
C MET A 55 14.57 7.76 29.82
N ASP A 56 14.36 6.82 28.90
CA ASP A 56 14.98 5.51 28.67
C ASP A 56 14.84 5.19 27.17
N ARG A 57 15.93 4.78 26.51
CA ARG A 57 15.93 4.34 25.11
C ARG A 57 15.45 2.89 25.09
N LEU A 58 14.22 2.67 24.65
CA LEU A 58 13.72 1.33 24.35
C LEU A 58 14.26 0.90 22.98
N ASP A 59 15.38 0.17 23.05
CA ASP A 59 15.76 -0.99 22.24
C ASP A 59 15.36 -0.94 20.75
N ASP A 60 16.24 -0.35 19.93
CA ASP A 60 16.23 -0.51 18.49
C ASP A 60 16.53 -1.99 18.17
N GLY A 61 15.50 -2.76 17.79
CA GLY A 61 15.69 -4.07 17.17
C GLY A 61 16.65 -3.97 15.98
N PRO A 62 17.32 -5.06 15.58
CA PRO A 62 18.41 -5.00 14.60
C PRO A 62 17.89 -4.40 13.29
N ALA A 63 18.33 -3.17 12.99
CA ALA A 63 18.13 -2.55 11.70
C ALA A 63 18.69 -3.50 10.64
N THR A 64 17.82 -4.01 9.76
CA THR A 64 18.29 -4.61 8.51
C THR A 64 19.10 -3.54 7.78
N PRO A 65 20.39 -3.76 7.51
CA PRO A 65 21.21 -2.74 6.90
C PRO A 65 20.61 -2.38 5.54
N VAL A 66 20.25 -1.11 5.38
CA VAL A 66 19.84 -0.56 4.09
C VAL A 66 21.02 -0.74 3.13
N VAL A 67 20.75 -1.31 1.95
CA VAL A 67 21.79 -1.53 0.94
C VAL A 67 22.37 -0.15 0.56
N ALA A 68 23.61 0.11 0.98
CA ALA A 68 24.34 1.30 0.59
C ALA A 68 24.52 1.29 -0.94
N SER A 69 23.95 2.28 -1.63
CA SER A 69 24.08 2.43 -3.08
C SER A 69 25.24 3.36 -3.43
N ASP A 70 25.98 3.06 -4.50
CA ASP A 70 27.02 3.93 -5.07
C ASP A 70 26.48 5.26 -5.65
N SER A 71 25.15 5.44 -5.69
CA SER A 71 24.48 6.67 -6.15
C SER A 71 23.24 6.97 -5.30
N PRO A 72 23.41 7.63 -4.14
CA PRO A 72 22.30 7.95 -3.23
C PRO A 72 21.15 8.65 -3.96
N GLY A 73 19.93 8.15 -3.72
CA GLY A 73 18.71 8.68 -4.33
C GLY A 73 18.45 8.26 -5.77
N SER A 74 19.31 7.45 -6.41
CA SER A 74 18.98 6.88 -7.73
C SER A 74 17.76 5.97 -7.67
N LEU A 75 17.08 5.77 -8.80
CA LEU A 75 15.98 4.79 -8.89
C LEU A 75 16.44 3.36 -8.56
N SER A 76 17.67 2.99 -8.90
CA SER A 76 18.25 1.70 -8.51
C SER A 76 18.45 1.55 -7.00
N ALA A 77 18.84 2.64 -6.32
CA ALA A 77 18.95 2.67 -4.86
C ALA A 77 17.58 2.55 -4.20
N LEU A 78 16.60 3.32 -4.69
CA LEU A 78 15.21 3.26 -4.25
C LEU A 78 14.61 1.87 -4.44
N ALA A 79 14.84 1.24 -5.60
CA ALA A 79 14.40 -0.11 -5.89
C ALA A 79 14.97 -1.12 -4.88
N ALA A 80 16.28 -1.05 -4.61
CA ALA A 80 16.92 -1.92 -3.63
C ALA A 80 16.37 -1.72 -2.20
N GLN A 81 16.07 -0.48 -1.81
CA GLN A 81 15.50 -0.13 -0.50
C GLN A 81 14.09 -0.70 -0.28
N LEU A 82 13.36 -0.95 -1.38
CA LEU A 82 12.00 -1.47 -1.37
C LEU A 82 11.92 -2.93 -1.83
N ASP A 83 13.06 -3.63 -1.95
CA ASP A 83 13.15 -5.03 -2.38
C ASP A 83 12.54 -5.32 -3.78
N VAL A 84 12.53 -4.30 -4.63
CA VAL A 84 11.98 -4.38 -6.00
C VAL A 84 12.83 -5.26 -6.94
N PRO A 85 14.17 -5.27 -6.88
CA PRO A 85 14.97 -6.18 -7.71
C PRO A 85 14.65 -7.66 -7.51
N ALA A 86 14.18 -8.05 -6.32
CA ALA A 86 13.75 -9.42 -6.05
C ALA A 86 12.38 -9.72 -6.70
N ALA A 87 11.46 -8.75 -6.72
CA ALA A 87 10.21 -8.84 -7.48
C ALA A 87 10.47 -8.95 -8.99
N TRP A 88 11.37 -8.13 -9.55
CA TRP A 88 11.82 -8.25 -10.95
C TRP A 88 12.43 -9.62 -11.24
N GLY A 89 13.22 -10.16 -10.30
CA GLY A 89 13.79 -11.51 -10.40
C GLY A 89 12.74 -12.63 -10.49
N ASN A 90 11.54 -12.37 -9.96
CA ASN A 90 10.37 -13.25 -10.07
C ASN A 90 9.48 -12.95 -11.30
N GLY A 91 9.87 -11.98 -12.12
CA GLY A 91 9.18 -11.62 -13.35
C GLY A 91 8.05 -10.62 -13.19
N PHE A 92 7.91 -9.96 -12.03
CA PHE A 92 6.95 -8.89 -11.83
C PHE A 92 7.59 -7.55 -12.19
N THR A 93 7.14 -6.91 -13.26
CA THR A 93 7.64 -5.65 -13.83
C THR A 93 6.58 -4.55 -13.90
N GLY A 94 5.35 -4.84 -13.49
CA GLY A 94 4.16 -3.99 -13.60
C GLY A 94 3.38 -4.21 -14.90
N ALA A 95 3.72 -5.24 -15.67
CA ALA A 95 3.13 -5.49 -16.98
C ALA A 95 1.60 -5.66 -16.89
N GLY A 96 0.89 -5.00 -17.81
CA GLY A 96 -0.57 -5.11 -17.90
C GLY A 96 -1.34 -4.32 -16.84
N VAL A 97 -0.66 -3.49 -16.03
CA VAL A 97 -1.30 -2.59 -15.07
C VAL A 97 -1.07 -1.14 -15.49
N ASN A 98 -2.15 -0.37 -15.65
CA ASN A 98 -2.04 1.06 -15.96
C ASN A 98 -2.30 1.91 -14.71
N ILE A 99 -1.47 2.94 -14.53
CA ILE A 99 -1.50 3.89 -13.42
C ILE A 99 -1.93 5.25 -13.95
N ALA A 100 -3.06 5.75 -13.45
CA ALA A 100 -3.46 7.13 -13.68
C ALA A 100 -2.70 8.08 -12.77
N MET A 101 -2.06 9.07 -13.38
CA MET A 101 -1.32 10.12 -12.68
C MET A 101 -2.05 11.44 -12.84
N VAL A 102 -2.72 11.88 -11.78
CA VAL A 102 -3.41 13.18 -11.75
C VAL A 102 -2.41 14.21 -11.22
N ASP A 103 -1.75 14.92 -12.14
CA ASP A 103 -0.60 15.78 -11.84
C ASP A 103 -0.45 16.92 -12.88
N THR A 104 0.77 17.38 -13.11
CA THR A 104 1.18 18.43 -14.05
C THR A 104 1.29 17.97 -15.51
N GLY A 105 1.00 16.69 -15.77
CA GLY A 105 1.13 16.03 -17.07
C GLY A 105 2.34 15.10 -17.13
N VAL A 106 2.61 14.52 -18.31
CA VAL A 106 3.83 13.74 -18.57
C VAL A 106 4.42 14.20 -19.90
N ALA A 107 5.70 14.58 -19.88
CA ALA A 107 6.41 14.99 -21.09
C ALA A 107 6.83 13.77 -21.92
N PRO A 108 6.89 13.89 -23.26
CA PRO A 108 7.34 12.82 -24.16
C PRO A 108 8.88 12.69 -24.11
N VAL A 109 9.40 12.12 -23.03
CA VAL A 109 10.82 11.79 -22.86
C VAL A 109 11.07 10.34 -23.25
N ASP A 110 12.25 10.04 -23.81
CA ASP A 110 12.56 8.73 -24.41
C ASP A 110 12.34 7.56 -23.44
N ALA A 111 12.68 7.73 -22.16
CA ALA A 111 12.51 6.71 -21.13
C ALA A 111 11.04 6.38 -20.78
N LEU A 112 10.06 7.12 -21.30
CA LEU A 112 8.62 6.86 -21.12
C LEU A 112 7.89 6.63 -22.44
N ALA A 113 8.60 6.57 -23.57
CA ALA A 113 8.00 6.57 -24.91
C ALA A 113 6.98 5.44 -25.10
N ASP A 114 7.26 4.25 -24.55
CA ASP A 114 6.37 3.08 -24.68
C ASP A 114 5.34 2.95 -23.53
N GLN A 115 5.49 3.77 -22.48
CA GLN A 115 4.75 3.65 -21.23
C GLN A 115 3.50 4.53 -21.21
N VAL A 116 3.53 5.70 -21.86
CA VAL A 116 2.36 6.61 -21.86
C VAL A 116 1.22 5.99 -22.68
N VAL A 117 0.10 5.70 -22.02
CA VAL A 117 -1.09 5.09 -22.62
C VAL A 117 -1.94 6.12 -23.35
N VAL A 118 -2.27 7.19 -22.64
CA VAL A 118 -3.09 8.30 -23.08
C VAL A 118 -2.76 9.50 -22.21
N ALA A 119 -2.86 10.70 -22.79
CA ALA A 119 -2.80 11.94 -22.05
C ALA A 119 -4.12 12.73 -22.23
N VAL A 120 -4.59 13.33 -21.15
CA VAL A 120 -5.72 14.27 -21.13
C VAL A 120 -5.34 15.51 -20.34
N ASP A 121 -5.91 16.65 -20.71
CA ASP A 121 -5.57 17.95 -20.14
C ASP A 121 -6.83 18.73 -19.75
N PHE A 122 -6.95 19.03 -18.47
CA PHE A 122 -8.03 19.81 -17.87
C PHE A 122 -7.64 21.27 -17.64
N THR A 123 -6.38 21.63 -17.87
CA THR A 123 -5.87 22.97 -17.61
C THR A 123 -6.17 23.92 -18.78
N ASP A 124 -6.00 25.22 -18.55
CA ASP A 124 -6.07 26.22 -19.62
C ASP A 124 -4.97 26.01 -20.69
N GLU A 125 -3.90 25.26 -20.40
CA GLU A 125 -2.84 24.92 -21.37
C GLU A 125 -3.34 23.99 -22.48
N ALA A 126 -4.49 23.33 -22.30
CA ALA A 126 -5.13 22.50 -23.32
C ALA A 126 -5.52 23.28 -24.58
N ALA A 127 -5.65 24.61 -24.48
CA ALA A 127 -5.99 25.47 -25.61
C ALA A 127 -4.82 25.71 -26.59
N ASP A 128 -3.58 25.40 -26.18
CA ASP A 128 -2.38 25.55 -27.00
C ASP A 128 -1.81 24.16 -27.35
N ALA A 129 -1.81 23.83 -28.64
CA ALA A 129 -1.34 22.54 -29.15
C ALA A 129 0.13 22.20 -28.82
N THR A 130 0.93 23.18 -28.40
CA THR A 130 2.33 22.97 -28.01
C THR A 130 2.50 22.61 -26.53
N THR A 131 1.47 22.86 -25.71
CA THR A 131 1.47 22.58 -24.26
C THR A 131 0.40 21.58 -23.85
N ALA A 132 -0.61 21.36 -24.69
CA ALA A 132 -1.72 20.48 -24.41
C ALA A 132 -1.26 19.04 -24.12
N GLY A 133 -1.63 18.53 -22.95
CA GLY A 133 -1.31 17.17 -22.50
C GLY A 133 0.17 16.94 -22.18
N ILE A 134 1.02 17.98 -22.22
CA ILE A 134 2.45 17.89 -21.97
C ILE A 134 2.78 18.49 -20.60
N ASP A 135 3.73 17.87 -19.91
CA ASP A 135 4.23 18.40 -18.64
C ASP A 135 5.11 19.64 -18.86
N THR A 136 4.55 20.82 -18.57
CA THR A 136 5.27 22.10 -18.63
C THR A 136 5.88 22.50 -17.28
N TYR A 137 5.54 21.80 -16.19
CA TYR A 137 6.08 22.04 -14.84
C TYR A 137 7.29 21.14 -14.55
N GLY A 138 7.18 19.84 -14.82
CA GLY A 138 8.22 18.82 -14.67
C GLY A 138 7.97 17.80 -13.55
N HIS A 139 6.94 17.97 -12.74
CA HIS A 139 6.70 17.16 -11.53
C HIS A 139 6.09 15.81 -11.89
N GLY A 140 5.07 15.79 -12.74
CA GLY A 140 4.38 14.59 -13.16
C GLY A 140 5.30 13.66 -13.96
N THR A 141 6.16 14.22 -14.82
CA THR A 141 7.19 13.43 -15.53
C THR A 141 8.22 12.85 -14.57
N HIS A 142 8.65 13.62 -13.56
CA HIS A 142 9.57 13.14 -12.54
C HIS A 142 8.97 11.96 -11.77
N LEU A 143 7.69 12.04 -11.38
CA LEU A 143 6.98 10.95 -10.71
C LEU A 143 6.74 9.75 -11.64
N ALA A 144 6.36 9.98 -12.90
CA ALA A 144 6.19 8.92 -13.90
C ALA A 144 7.50 8.16 -14.11
N GLY A 145 8.64 8.84 -14.03
CA GLY A 145 9.95 8.20 -14.08
C GLY A 145 10.24 7.27 -12.90
N ILE A 146 9.79 7.63 -11.68
CA ILE A 146 9.91 6.76 -10.50
C ILE A 146 9.09 5.48 -10.71
N VAL A 147 7.91 5.63 -11.32
CA VAL A 147 7.00 4.52 -11.59
C VAL A 147 7.54 3.62 -12.69
N ALA A 148 7.67 4.13 -13.92
CA ALA A 148 7.72 3.31 -15.12
C ALA A 148 8.84 3.68 -16.10
N ALA A 149 9.84 4.50 -15.74
CA ALA A 149 10.94 4.76 -16.67
C ALA A 149 11.60 3.45 -17.15
N ASP A 150 11.90 3.35 -18.44
CA ASP A 150 12.65 2.24 -19.01
C ASP A 150 13.74 2.78 -19.93
N ASP A 151 14.92 3.03 -19.36
CA ASP A 151 16.13 3.38 -20.07
C ASP A 151 17.36 2.80 -19.34
N PRO A 152 17.53 1.46 -19.39
CA PRO A 152 18.63 0.77 -18.73
C PRO A 152 19.99 1.17 -19.31
N ALA A 153 20.04 1.67 -20.55
CA ALA A 153 21.27 2.13 -21.19
C ALA A 153 21.86 3.35 -20.47
N ASN A 154 21.00 4.25 -19.98
CA ASN A 154 21.41 5.37 -19.14
C ASN A 154 21.35 5.05 -17.64
N GLY A 155 20.92 3.84 -17.24
CA GLY A 155 20.78 3.44 -15.84
C GLY A 155 19.56 4.06 -15.16
N ILE A 156 18.46 4.19 -15.89
CA ILE A 156 17.17 4.69 -15.41
C ILE A 156 16.15 3.56 -15.59
N SER A 157 15.67 3.02 -14.47
CA SER A 157 14.59 2.04 -14.46
C SER A 157 13.66 2.44 -13.32
N GLY A 158 12.41 2.75 -13.64
CA GLY A 158 11.33 2.89 -12.67
C GLY A 158 11.12 1.57 -11.93
N LEU A 159 10.38 1.63 -10.83
CA LEU A 159 10.13 0.47 -9.98
C LEU A 159 9.22 -0.59 -10.65
N ALA A 160 8.35 -0.16 -11.56
CA ALA A 160 7.45 -0.97 -12.37
C ALA A 160 7.63 -0.58 -13.86
N PRO A 161 8.75 -0.95 -14.50
CA PRO A 161 9.15 -0.45 -15.81
C PRO A 161 8.26 -0.90 -16.99
N GLU A 162 7.34 -1.85 -16.79
CA GLU A 162 6.39 -2.28 -17.82
C GLU A 162 4.93 -1.85 -17.52
N ALA A 163 4.74 -1.02 -16.48
CA ALA A 163 3.44 -0.43 -16.16
C ALA A 163 3.10 0.76 -17.07
N GLY A 164 1.87 0.82 -17.56
CA GLY A 164 1.43 1.95 -18.39
C GLY A 164 1.10 3.19 -17.55
N ILE A 165 1.34 4.36 -18.12
CA ILE A 165 1.05 5.67 -17.52
C ILE A 165 -0.12 6.34 -18.23
N VAL A 166 -1.21 6.57 -17.52
CA VAL A 166 -2.34 7.39 -17.97
C VAL A 166 -2.13 8.81 -17.41
N SER A 167 -1.76 9.75 -18.27
CA SER A 167 -1.45 11.12 -17.86
C SER A 167 -2.72 11.96 -17.78
N VAL A 168 -3.04 12.45 -16.58
CA VAL A 168 -4.20 13.31 -16.33
C VAL A 168 -3.70 14.65 -15.82
N LYS A 169 -3.51 15.60 -16.74
CA LYS A 169 -2.97 16.91 -16.43
C LYS A 169 -4.06 17.81 -15.85
N VAL A 170 -3.90 18.19 -14.58
CA VAL A 170 -4.80 19.09 -13.83
C VAL A 170 -4.06 20.31 -13.25
N ALA A 171 -2.72 20.30 -13.33
CA ALA A 171 -1.87 21.39 -12.86
C ALA A 171 -1.12 22.04 -14.03
N GLY A 172 -1.16 23.37 -14.07
CA GLY A 172 -0.50 24.16 -15.12
C GLY A 172 1.02 24.30 -14.93
N ARG A 173 1.67 25.04 -15.83
CA ARG A 173 3.13 25.30 -15.81
C ARG A 173 3.68 25.79 -14.48
N ASP A 174 2.94 26.57 -13.71
CA ASP A 174 3.38 27.12 -12.41
C ASP A 174 2.94 26.26 -11.21
N GLY A 175 2.33 25.11 -11.46
CA GLY A 175 1.77 24.22 -10.44
C GLY A 175 0.43 24.70 -9.91
N SER A 176 -0.19 25.72 -10.53
CA SER A 176 -1.55 26.13 -10.20
C SER A 176 -2.54 25.03 -10.56
N VAL A 177 -3.45 24.77 -9.61
CA VAL A 177 -4.51 23.76 -9.73
C VAL A 177 -5.83 24.40 -9.35
N MET A 178 -6.84 24.22 -10.19
CA MET A 178 -8.22 24.51 -9.80
C MET A 178 -8.82 23.26 -9.12
N PRO A 179 -9.46 23.39 -7.94
CA PRO A 179 -10.07 22.25 -7.27
C PRO A 179 -11.08 21.48 -8.16
N LEU A 180 -11.77 22.18 -9.06
CA LEU A 180 -12.70 21.56 -10.00
C LEU A 180 -12.00 20.72 -11.07
N ASP A 181 -10.87 21.19 -11.61
CA ASP A 181 -10.09 20.43 -12.60
C ASP A 181 -9.53 19.15 -11.96
N LEU A 182 -9.13 19.24 -10.70
CA LEU A 182 -8.70 18.07 -9.93
C LEU A 182 -9.82 17.04 -9.77
N ILE A 183 -11.01 17.48 -9.35
CA ILE A 183 -12.18 16.59 -9.20
C ILE A 183 -12.58 15.99 -10.55
N ASN A 184 -12.60 16.79 -11.61
CA ASN A 184 -12.91 16.33 -12.97
C ASN A 184 -11.88 15.32 -13.48
N GLY A 185 -10.60 15.52 -13.17
CA GLY A 185 -9.54 14.57 -13.49
C GLY A 185 -9.75 13.21 -12.80
N ILE A 186 -10.05 13.21 -11.50
CA ILE A 186 -10.37 11.97 -10.77
C ILE A 186 -11.63 11.30 -11.33
N ASP A 187 -12.70 12.06 -11.56
CA ASP A 187 -13.94 11.52 -12.11
C ASP A 187 -13.75 10.98 -13.55
N TRP A 188 -12.87 11.58 -14.36
CA TRP A 188 -12.51 11.07 -15.67
C TRP A 188 -11.76 9.75 -15.57
N VAL A 189 -10.84 9.60 -14.61
CA VAL A 189 -10.15 8.32 -14.34
C VAL A 189 -11.17 7.23 -14.04
N VAL A 190 -12.11 7.50 -13.13
CA VAL A 190 -13.16 6.54 -12.77
C VAL A 190 -14.01 6.17 -13.98
N ALA A 191 -14.42 7.16 -14.79
CA ALA A 191 -15.27 6.94 -15.96
C ALA A 191 -14.57 6.18 -17.10
N ASN A 192 -13.23 6.16 -17.12
CA ASN A 192 -12.45 5.53 -18.19
C ASN A 192 -11.57 4.38 -17.68
N ALA A 193 -11.74 3.93 -16.43
CA ALA A 193 -10.91 2.90 -15.83
C ALA A 193 -10.96 1.59 -16.64
N ASP A 194 -12.16 1.12 -17.00
CA ASP A 194 -12.35 -0.07 -17.84
C ASP A 194 -11.80 0.12 -19.27
N ARG A 195 -11.79 1.35 -19.79
CA ARG A 195 -11.36 1.63 -21.17
C ARG A 195 -9.85 1.56 -21.32
N TYR A 196 -9.13 1.97 -20.29
CA TYR A 196 -7.68 2.07 -20.27
C TYR A 196 -7.04 1.15 -19.22
N ASP A 197 -7.76 0.13 -18.76
CA ASP A 197 -7.29 -0.84 -17.75
C ASP A 197 -6.61 -0.17 -16.54
N ILE A 198 -7.22 0.90 -16.01
CA ILE A 198 -6.65 1.68 -14.90
C ILE A 198 -6.97 0.97 -13.59
N SER A 199 -5.93 0.50 -12.91
CA SER A 199 -6.07 -0.17 -11.62
C SER A 199 -5.51 0.65 -10.44
N VAL A 200 -4.66 1.64 -10.74
CA VAL A 200 -4.01 2.48 -9.72
C VAL A 200 -4.22 3.96 -10.06
N LEU A 201 -4.53 4.77 -9.06
CA LEU A 201 -4.64 6.22 -9.14
C LEU A 201 -3.62 6.87 -8.19
N SER A 202 -2.66 7.62 -8.75
CA SER A 202 -1.68 8.40 -8.01
C SER A 202 -2.12 9.86 -7.89
N LEU A 203 -2.31 10.30 -6.64
CA LEU A 203 -2.63 11.67 -6.23
C LEU A 203 -1.49 12.22 -5.38
N ALA A 204 -0.36 12.49 -6.01
CA ALA A 204 0.90 12.85 -5.35
C ALA A 204 0.98 14.34 -4.97
N PHE A 205 -0.11 14.91 -4.44
CA PHE A 205 -0.23 16.31 -4.03
C PHE A 205 -1.07 16.43 -2.75
N ASN A 206 -1.06 17.63 -2.17
CA ASN A 206 -1.97 18.02 -1.10
C ASN A 206 -2.81 19.22 -1.57
N ALA A 207 -4.09 19.25 -1.18
CA ALA A 207 -5.01 20.34 -1.51
C ALA A 207 -5.63 20.93 -0.23
N PRO A 208 -4.82 21.51 0.68
CA PRO A 208 -5.34 22.10 1.90
C PRO A 208 -6.27 23.26 1.54
N THR A 209 -7.47 23.27 2.12
CA THR A 209 -8.45 24.33 1.91
C THR A 209 -9.11 24.71 3.23
N THR A 210 -9.55 25.96 3.30
CA THR A 210 -10.35 26.46 4.43
C THR A 210 -11.85 26.35 4.18
N ASP A 211 -12.25 25.93 2.96
CA ASP A 211 -13.63 25.69 2.59
C ASP A 211 -13.98 24.19 2.74
N PRO A 212 -14.78 23.83 3.76
CA PRO A 212 -15.14 22.44 4.01
C PRO A 212 -15.96 21.81 2.88
N ALA A 213 -16.68 22.61 2.08
CA ALA A 213 -17.46 22.09 0.97
C ALA A 213 -16.53 21.60 -0.16
N THR A 214 -15.53 22.41 -0.52
CA THR A 214 -14.50 22.03 -1.50
C THR A 214 -13.70 20.82 -1.01
N GLU A 215 -13.32 20.78 0.28
CA GLU A 215 -12.62 19.62 0.85
C GLU A 215 -13.46 18.35 0.71
N GLN A 216 -14.74 18.41 1.11
CA GLN A 216 -15.63 17.27 1.02
C GLN A 216 -15.83 16.81 -0.43
N MET A 217 -15.94 17.73 -1.40
CA MET A 217 -16.08 17.36 -2.82
C MET A 217 -14.87 16.59 -3.35
N LEU A 218 -13.66 16.98 -2.92
CA LEU A 218 -12.44 16.26 -3.27
C LEU A 218 -12.39 14.87 -2.60
N LEU A 219 -12.73 14.79 -1.32
CA LEU A 219 -12.79 13.52 -0.60
C LEU A 219 -13.83 12.57 -1.22
N ASP A 220 -15.00 13.09 -1.60
CA ASP A 220 -16.03 12.31 -2.29
C ASP A 220 -15.52 11.77 -3.64
N ALA A 221 -14.64 12.52 -4.35
CA ALA A 221 -14.03 12.05 -5.59
C ALA A 221 -13.03 10.91 -5.35
N VAL A 222 -12.20 11.03 -4.31
CA VAL A 222 -11.29 9.98 -3.86
C VAL A 222 -12.07 8.71 -3.47
N GLU A 223 -13.14 8.87 -2.70
CA GLU A 223 -14.01 7.77 -2.29
C GLU A 223 -14.68 7.09 -3.50
N ARG A 224 -15.13 7.86 -4.51
CA ARG A 224 -15.66 7.29 -5.76
C ARG A 224 -14.64 6.43 -6.49
N ALA A 225 -13.38 6.85 -6.55
CA ALA A 225 -12.32 6.05 -7.18
C ALA A 225 -12.04 4.76 -6.40
N TRP A 226 -11.99 4.83 -5.07
CA TRP A 226 -11.83 3.65 -4.23
C TRP A 226 -13.02 2.69 -4.34
N ASP A 227 -14.25 3.19 -4.33
CA ASP A 227 -15.48 2.38 -4.47
C ASP A 227 -15.61 1.73 -5.86
N ALA A 228 -14.94 2.28 -6.87
CA ALA A 228 -14.78 1.70 -8.20
C ALA A 228 -13.72 0.58 -8.26
N GLY A 229 -13.03 0.28 -7.15
CA GLY A 229 -12.01 -0.76 -7.07
C GLY A 229 -10.59 -0.31 -7.41
N ILE A 230 -10.40 0.98 -7.72
CA ILE A 230 -9.07 1.54 -8.04
C ILE A 230 -8.27 1.68 -6.74
N VAL A 231 -6.99 1.31 -6.79
CA VAL A 231 -6.03 1.56 -5.70
C VAL A 231 -5.68 3.04 -5.70
N VAL A 232 -6.18 3.81 -4.73
CA VAL A 232 -5.89 5.25 -4.63
C VAL A 232 -4.72 5.50 -3.70
N ILE A 233 -3.71 6.22 -4.17
CA ILE A 233 -2.46 6.47 -3.45
C ILE A 233 -2.25 7.96 -3.35
N THR A 234 -1.96 8.44 -2.14
CA THR A 234 -1.91 9.87 -1.83
C THR A 234 -0.62 10.21 -1.10
N ALA A 235 -0.01 11.35 -1.43
CA ALA A 235 1.08 11.91 -0.65
C ALA A 235 0.58 12.39 0.71
N ALA A 236 1.27 12.08 1.81
CA ALA A 236 0.86 12.53 3.15
C ALA A 236 0.91 14.07 3.29
N GLY A 237 1.89 14.72 2.65
CA GLY A 237 2.13 16.15 2.72
C GLY A 237 3.54 16.51 3.14
N ASN A 238 3.91 17.77 2.90
CA ASN A 238 5.29 18.26 3.03
C ASN A 238 5.41 19.45 4.01
N ASP A 239 4.44 19.64 4.90
CA ASP A 239 4.43 20.76 5.86
C ASP A 239 4.95 20.41 7.26
N GLY A 240 5.29 19.14 7.52
CA GLY A 240 5.70 18.63 8.83
C GLY A 240 4.60 18.76 9.90
N GLY A 241 3.37 19.04 9.48
CA GLY A 241 2.22 19.28 10.33
C GLY A 241 1.61 18.00 10.89
N VAL A 242 0.74 18.16 11.90
CA VAL A 242 -0.07 17.08 12.46
C VAL A 242 -1.48 17.18 11.89
N GLY A 243 -1.99 16.05 11.39
CA GLY A 243 -3.28 15.95 10.73
C GLY A 243 -3.10 15.95 9.21
N LEU A 244 -3.35 14.80 8.59
CA LEU A 244 -3.36 14.70 7.14
C LEU A 244 -4.47 15.58 6.56
N THR A 245 -4.20 16.19 5.40
CA THR A 245 -5.16 17.00 4.64
C THR A 245 -5.62 16.25 3.40
N ALA A 246 -6.71 16.70 2.77
CA ALA A 246 -7.17 16.07 1.53
C ALA A 246 -6.07 16.11 0.44
N PRO A 247 -5.89 15.02 -0.33
CA PRO A 247 -6.68 13.79 -0.32
C PRO A 247 -6.27 12.73 0.74
N ALA A 248 -5.08 12.85 1.36
CA ALA A 248 -4.55 11.85 2.30
C ALA A 248 -5.34 11.70 3.61
N SER A 249 -6.16 12.69 3.97
CA SER A 249 -7.11 12.58 5.08
C SER A 249 -8.23 11.55 4.82
N SER A 250 -8.45 11.15 3.57
CA SER A 250 -9.37 10.06 3.23
C SER A 250 -8.86 8.73 3.79
N ARG A 251 -9.78 7.89 4.27
CA ARG A 251 -9.50 6.48 4.59
C ARG A 251 -9.58 5.57 3.36
N SER A 252 -10.18 6.08 2.30
CA SER A 252 -10.31 5.44 0.99
C SER A 252 -9.10 5.78 0.11
N SER A 253 -7.91 5.75 0.71
CA SER A 253 -6.63 5.91 0.04
C SER A 253 -5.52 5.28 0.88
N ILE A 254 -4.38 5.05 0.23
CA ILE A 254 -3.11 4.72 0.85
C ILE A 254 -2.33 6.03 1.01
N ALA A 255 -2.25 6.56 2.23
CA ALA A 255 -1.49 7.76 2.54
C ALA A 255 -0.03 7.41 2.79
N VAL A 256 0.87 8.04 2.05
CA VAL A 256 2.28 7.68 2.02
C VAL A 256 3.12 8.80 2.62
N ALA A 257 3.73 8.52 3.77
CA ALA A 257 4.73 9.38 4.40
C ALA A 257 6.11 9.22 3.73
N SER A 258 6.99 10.15 4.04
CA SER A 258 8.36 10.15 3.53
C SER A 258 9.35 9.79 4.64
N VAL A 259 10.30 8.93 4.27
CA VAL A 259 11.54 8.68 5.02
C VAL A 259 12.76 9.02 4.15
N GLU A 260 13.93 9.01 4.75
CA GLU A 260 15.22 9.08 4.08
C GLU A 260 15.99 7.80 4.39
N ALA A 261 16.61 7.22 3.37
CA ALA A 261 17.54 6.12 3.55
C ALA A 261 18.92 6.67 3.95
N THR A 262 19.43 6.23 5.08
CA THR A 262 20.76 6.57 5.60
C THR A 262 21.61 5.32 5.79
N GLU A 263 22.89 5.48 6.11
CA GLU A 263 23.77 4.35 6.44
C GLU A 263 23.31 3.58 7.70
N TYR A 264 22.43 4.18 8.52
CA TYR A 264 21.92 3.62 9.77
C TYR A 264 20.52 3.03 9.64
N GLY A 265 19.90 3.07 8.47
CA GLY A 265 18.53 2.61 8.25
C GLY A 265 17.66 3.66 7.61
N PHE A 266 16.38 3.69 7.98
CA PHE A 266 15.46 4.74 7.55
C PHE A 266 15.27 5.77 8.66
N GLU A 267 15.36 7.04 8.30
CA GLU A 267 15.10 8.17 9.18
C GLU A 267 13.87 8.94 8.70
N ILE A 268 13.12 9.50 9.65
CA ILE A 268 11.90 10.26 9.34
C ILE A 268 12.30 11.60 8.75
N THR A 269 11.70 11.99 7.62
CA THR A 269 11.93 13.32 7.05
C THR A 269 11.14 14.37 7.82
N ASP A 270 11.78 15.50 8.13
CA ASP A 270 11.21 16.61 8.90
C ASP A 270 10.00 17.28 8.23
N PHE A 271 9.94 17.23 6.90
CA PHE A 271 8.83 17.78 6.12
C PHE A 271 7.61 16.86 6.04
N SER A 272 7.73 15.55 6.30
CA SER A 272 6.59 14.65 6.10
C SER A 272 5.46 14.98 7.06
N SER A 273 4.28 15.29 6.54
CA SER A 273 3.08 15.49 7.36
C SER A 273 2.75 14.19 8.11
N MET A 274 2.30 14.36 9.36
CA MET A 274 2.04 13.29 10.32
C MET A 274 0.54 13.15 10.56
N GLY A 275 0.15 11.97 11.02
CA GLY A 275 -1.18 11.68 11.51
C GLY A 275 -1.52 12.35 12.84
N ASP A 276 -2.81 12.38 13.15
CA ASP A 276 -3.36 12.90 14.41
C ASP A 276 -3.74 11.78 15.41
N GLY A 277 -3.36 10.53 15.12
CA GLY A 277 -3.74 9.33 15.87
C GLY A 277 -5.09 8.74 15.46
N LEU A 278 -5.89 9.45 14.67
CA LEU A 278 -7.16 8.96 14.12
C LEU A 278 -6.99 8.56 12.66
N ARG A 279 -6.34 9.41 11.87
CA ARG A 279 -5.90 9.15 10.51
C ARG A 279 -4.40 9.42 10.43
N ASN A 280 -3.65 8.33 10.37
CA ASN A 280 -2.21 8.33 10.19
C ASN A 280 -1.86 7.96 8.75
N PRO A 281 -0.63 8.22 8.27
CA PRO A 281 -0.12 7.55 7.08
C PRO A 281 -0.29 6.03 7.20
N ASP A 282 -0.47 5.35 6.08
CA ASP A 282 -0.57 3.89 6.04
C ASP A 282 0.83 3.26 6.01
N VAL A 283 1.72 3.82 5.21
CA VAL A 283 3.11 3.39 5.04
C VAL A 283 4.03 4.60 4.84
N ALA A 284 5.34 4.38 4.88
CA ALA A 284 6.33 5.38 4.51
C ALA A 284 7.33 4.82 3.50
N VAL A 285 7.80 5.65 2.57
CA VAL A 285 8.76 5.25 1.54
C VAL A 285 9.81 6.35 1.34
N PRO A 286 11.07 6.03 0.97
CA PRO A 286 12.08 7.04 0.72
C PRO A 286 11.62 8.10 -0.28
N GLY A 287 11.56 9.36 0.17
CA GLY A 287 11.04 10.49 -0.62
C GLY A 287 12.00 11.66 -0.73
N LYS A 288 13.15 11.62 -0.05
CA LYS A 288 14.14 12.69 -0.05
C LYS A 288 15.25 12.48 -1.06
N SER A 289 15.54 13.52 -1.83
CA SER A 289 16.63 13.55 -2.82
C SER A 289 16.57 12.44 -3.88
N ILE A 290 15.36 12.06 -4.30
CA ILE A 290 15.15 11.02 -5.33
C ILE A 290 15.46 11.60 -6.70
N GLN A 291 16.30 10.90 -7.47
CA GLN A 291 16.69 11.25 -8.83
C GLN A 291 15.78 10.50 -9.80
N SER A 292 15.07 11.26 -10.63
CA SER A 292 14.18 10.73 -11.67
C SER A 292 14.21 11.63 -12.90
N LEU A 293 13.34 11.38 -13.86
CA LEU A 293 13.33 12.05 -15.16
C LEU A 293 13.22 13.58 -15.04
N ARG A 294 13.98 14.26 -15.89
CA ARG A 294 14.00 15.71 -16.06
C ARG A 294 13.20 16.11 -17.28
N VAL A 295 12.57 17.29 -17.21
CA VAL A 295 11.98 17.96 -18.38
C VAL A 295 12.75 19.25 -18.65
N PRO A 296 13.66 19.29 -19.63
CA PRO A 296 14.46 20.48 -19.90
C PRO A 296 13.59 21.70 -20.23
N GLY A 297 13.81 22.82 -19.53
CA GLY A 297 13.07 24.07 -19.73
C GLY A 297 11.66 24.10 -19.10
N SER A 298 11.28 23.06 -18.36
CA SER A 298 10.08 23.09 -17.52
C SER A 298 10.24 24.12 -16.39
N TYR A 299 9.14 24.48 -15.74
CA TYR A 299 9.19 25.43 -14.63
C TYR A 299 10.10 24.97 -13.49
N ALA A 300 9.98 23.70 -13.08
CA ALA A 300 10.84 23.13 -12.03
C ALA A 300 12.32 23.13 -12.45
N ASP A 301 12.62 22.82 -13.71
CA ASP A 301 13.99 22.85 -14.23
C ASP A 301 14.61 24.26 -14.22
N THR A 302 13.81 25.30 -14.50
CA THR A 302 14.29 26.68 -14.53
C THR A 302 14.36 27.33 -13.14
N GLU A 303 13.39 27.06 -12.27
CA GLU A 303 13.25 27.74 -10.98
C GLU A 303 13.94 27.00 -9.83
N HIS A 304 14.28 25.71 -10.00
CA HIS A 304 14.96 24.88 -9.01
C HIS A 304 16.27 24.26 -9.56
N PRO A 305 17.27 25.08 -9.92
CA PRO A 305 18.54 24.60 -10.48
C PRO A 305 19.32 23.68 -9.52
N GLU A 306 19.06 23.73 -8.21
CA GLU A 306 19.59 22.80 -7.21
C GLU A 306 19.14 21.34 -7.40
N GLY A 307 18.04 21.14 -8.12
CA GLY A 307 17.54 19.82 -8.50
C GLY A 307 18.20 19.24 -9.75
N TYR A 308 18.92 20.04 -10.54
CA TYR A 308 19.62 19.54 -11.72
C TYR A 308 20.69 18.50 -11.35
N VAL A 309 20.65 17.33 -12.00
CA VAL A 309 21.66 16.28 -11.85
C VAL A 309 22.47 16.14 -13.14
N ASP A 310 21.77 15.86 -14.24
CA ASP A 310 22.34 15.73 -15.57
C ASP A 310 21.27 16.03 -16.65
N GLU A 311 21.58 15.77 -17.93
CA GLU A 311 20.68 16.08 -19.04
C GLU A 311 19.31 15.40 -18.95
N VAL A 312 19.25 14.21 -18.35
CA VAL A 312 18.05 13.36 -18.27
C VAL A 312 17.49 13.23 -16.85
N ARG A 313 18.24 13.64 -15.82
CA ARG A 313 17.87 13.51 -14.41
C ARG A 313 17.68 14.83 -13.68
N PHE A 314 16.63 14.84 -12.87
CA PHE A 314 16.30 15.88 -11.90
C PHE A 314 16.09 15.23 -10.52
N LYS A 315 16.44 15.94 -9.45
CA LYS A 315 16.36 15.47 -8.08
C LYS A 315 15.19 16.16 -7.36
N GLY A 316 14.23 15.36 -6.91
CA GLY A 316 13.04 15.79 -6.16
C GLY A 316 13.11 15.41 -4.68
N THR A 317 12.32 16.11 -3.86
CA THR A 317 12.15 15.79 -2.43
C THR A 317 10.70 16.03 -2.04
N GLY A 318 10.07 15.04 -1.42
CA GLY A 318 8.68 15.13 -0.99
C GLY A 318 8.01 13.77 -0.78
N THR A 319 6.87 13.79 -0.13
CA THR A 319 5.95 12.65 -0.02
C THR A 319 5.34 12.26 -1.38
N SER A 320 5.41 13.16 -2.37
CA SER A 320 5.03 12.89 -3.76
C SER A 320 5.87 11.78 -4.40
N GLN A 321 7.19 11.79 -4.17
CA GLN A 321 8.11 10.75 -4.62
C GLN A 321 7.80 9.41 -3.94
N SER A 322 7.52 9.44 -2.64
CA SER A 322 7.10 8.26 -1.87
C SER A 322 5.79 7.67 -2.40
N ALA A 323 4.79 8.51 -2.71
CA ALA A 323 3.51 8.07 -3.26
C ALA A 323 3.66 7.45 -4.66
N ALA A 324 4.50 8.02 -5.52
CA ALA A 324 4.81 7.44 -6.84
C ALA A 324 5.46 6.05 -6.70
N ALA A 325 6.38 5.88 -5.75
CA ALA A 325 6.98 4.58 -5.49
C ALA A 325 5.96 3.54 -5.02
N VAL A 326 5.03 3.90 -4.12
CA VAL A 326 3.94 2.98 -3.70
C VAL A 326 2.97 2.67 -4.85
N ALA A 327 2.77 3.59 -5.79
CA ALA A 327 1.99 3.32 -7.00
C ALA A 327 2.63 2.22 -7.84
N ALA A 328 3.95 2.27 -8.02
CA ALA A 328 4.67 1.20 -8.69
C ALA A 328 4.60 -0.12 -7.94
N LEU A 329 4.78 -0.13 -6.61
CA LEU A 329 4.65 -1.35 -5.80
C LEU A 329 3.25 -1.98 -5.96
N SER A 330 2.22 -1.15 -5.97
CA SER A 330 0.84 -1.60 -6.19
C SER A 330 0.65 -2.23 -7.56
N ALA A 331 1.30 -1.69 -8.61
CA ALA A 331 1.28 -2.29 -9.94
C ALA A 331 1.97 -3.65 -9.98
N LEU A 332 3.11 -3.83 -9.31
CA LEU A 332 3.77 -5.14 -9.19
C LEU A 332 2.86 -6.18 -8.51
N MET A 333 2.14 -5.77 -7.47
CA MET A 333 1.19 -6.64 -6.76
C MET A 333 -0.02 -7.02 -7.62
N LEU A 334 -0.56 -6.06 -8.39
CA LEU A 334 -1.70 -6.27 -9.28
C LEU A 334 -1.33 -7.10 -10.51
N GLU A 335 -0.09 -7.04 -10.98
CA GLU A 335 0.41 -7.99 -11.98
C GLU A 335 0.47 -9.41 -11.41
N ALA A 336 0.97 -9.56 -10.18
CA ALA A 336 1.06 -10.86 -9.51
C ALA A 336 -0.33 -11.49 -9.24
N ASN A 337 -1.30 -10.65 -8.90
CA ASN A 337 -2.69 -11.07 -8.72
C ASN A 337 -3.66 -9.96 -9.18
N PRO A 338 -4.19 -10.07 -10.42
CA PRO A 338 -5.12 -9.07 -10.98
C PRO A 338 -6.48 -8.99 -10.28
N ASP A 339 -6.85 -9.98 -9.45
CA ASP A 339 -8.14 -10.03 -8.76
C ASP A 339 -8.12 -9.30 -7.39
N LEU A 340 -7.00 -8.68 -7.03
CA LEU A 340 -6.88 -7.97 -5.75
C LEU A 340 -7.80 -6.77 -5.67
N THR A 341 -8.47 -6.63 -4.52
CA THR A 341 -9.14 -5.39 -4.18
C THR A 341 -8.14 -4.35 -3.68
N ASN A 342 -8.46 -3.07 -3.81
CA ASN A 342 -7.67 -1.98 -3.23
C ASN A 342 -7.43 -2.10 -1.71
N ASP A 343 -8.41 -2.59 -0.95
CA ASP A 343 -8.20 -2.93 0.47
C ASP A 343 -7.11 -4.01 0.65
N GLN A 344 -7.08 -5.06 -0.17
CA GLN A 344 -6.07 -6.12 -0.08
C GLN A 344 -4.68 -5.60 -0.44
N VAL A 345 -4.57 -4.72 -1.44
CA VAL A 345 -3.30 -4.06 -1.78
C VAL A 345 -2.81 -3.21 -0.59
N ARG A 346 -3.66 -2.36 -0.01
CA ARG A 346 -3.31 -1.56 1.17
C ARG A 346 -2.87 -2.44 2.33
N ASP A 347 -3.66 -3.46 2.67
CA ASP A 347 -3.41 -4.29 3.85
C ASP A 347 -2.13 -5.12 3.69
N ALA A 348 -1.81 -5.56 2.48
CA ALA A 348 -0.55 -6.26 2.19
C ALA A 348 0.67 -5.34 2.23
N LEU A 349 0.57 -4.11 1.71
CA LEU A 349 1.63 -3.10 1.86
C LEU A 349 1.90 -2.81 3.34
N ILE A 350 0.84 -2.58 4.14
CA ILE A 350 0.93 -2.38 5.59
C ILE A 350 1.60 -3.59 6.28
N SER A 351 1.17 -4.81 5.92
CA SER A 351 1.68 -6.04 6.55
C SER A 351 3.12 -6.37 6.15
N ALA A 352 3.55 -5.91 4.97
CA ALA A 352 4.91 -6.06 4.47
C ALA A 352 5.88 -4.98 4.99
N SER A 353 5.41 -4.04 5.81
CA SER A 353 6.23 -2.93 6.28
C SER A 353 7.13 -3.26 7.46
N THR A 354 8.34 -2.71 7.41
CA THR A 354 9.27 -2.63 8.54
C THR A 354 9.03 -1.34 9.30
N PRO A 355 8.68 -1.37 10.60
CA PRO A 355 8.39 -0.17 11.38
C PRO A 355 9.56 0.82 11.46
N VAL A 356 9.26 2.12 11.35
CA VAL A 356 10.21 3.23 11.48
C VAL A 356 9.54 4.38 12.22
N GLY A 357 9.96 4.74 13.43
CA GLY A 357 9.29 5.81 14.19
C GLY A 357 7.92 5.42 14.73
N THR A 358 7.05 6.39 14.98
CA THR A 358 5.67 6.12 15.47
C THR A 358 4.67 5.95 14.32
N PRO A 359 3.52 5.29 14.57
CA PRO A 359 2.46 5.16 13.56
C PRO A 359 1.97 6.50 13.02
N GLU A 360 1.94 7.56 13.82
CA GLU A 360 1.56 8.90 13.36
C GLU A 360 2.57 9.44 12.34
N GLN A 361 3.84 9.08 12.46
CA GLN A 361 4.89 9.59 11.58
C GLN A 361 4.98 8.81 10.26
N THR A 362 4.80 7.48 10.30
CA THR A 362 5.15 6.62 9.16
C THR A 362 4.15 5.48 8.90
N GLY A 363 3.05 5.42 9.66
CA GLY A 363 2.12 4.29 9.59
C GLY A 363 2.79 2.99 10.01
N ALA A 364 2.70 1.98 9.15
CA ALA A 364 3.34 0.69 9.37
C ALA A 364 4.86 0.71 9.10
N GLY A 365 5.39 1.80 8.53
CA GLY A 365 6.79 1.92 8.11
C GLY A 365 7.01 1.54 6.65
N VAL A 366 8.20 1.04 6.33
CA VAL A 366 8.67 0.87 4.94
C VAL A 366 8.33 -0.52 4.37
N PRO A 367 7.48 -0.62 3.33
CA PRO A 367 7.08 -1.90 2.73
C PRO A 367 8.21 -2.54 1.93
N SER A 368 8.30 -3.87 1.97
CA SER A 368 9.02 -4.67 0.97
C SER A 368 8.06 -5.09 -0.16
N ALA A 369 8.45 -4.80 -1.41
CA ALA A 369 7.70 -5.18 -2.60
C ALA A 369 7.49 -6.69 -2.68
N LEU A 370 8.57 -7.47 -2.49
CA LEU A 370 8.50 -8.92 -2.57
C LEU A 370 7.60 -9.51 -1.48
N VAL A 371 7.74 -9.04 -0.23
CA VAL A 371 6.89 -9.53 0.87
C VAL A 371 5.42 -9.19 0.61
N ALA A 372 5.13 -7.99 0.11
CA ALA A 372 3.77 -7.58 -0.23
C ALA A 372 3.17 -8.47 -1.33
N ILE A 373 3.93 -8.78 -2.38
CA ILE A 373 3.54 -9.69 -3.48
C ILE A 373 3.31 -11.12 -2.94
N ASP A 374 4.21 -11.64 -2.11
CA ASP A 374 4.09 -12.98 -1.53
C ASP A 374 2.81 -13.13 -0.68
N LEU A 375 2.42 -12.07 0.05
CA LEU A 375 1.19 -12.06 0.85
C LEU A 375 -0.10 -12.18 0.02
N VAL A 376 -0.07 -11.71 -1.23
CA VAL A 376 -1.27 -11.58 -2.09
C VAL A 376 -1.29 -12.54 -3.26
N SER A 377 -0.22 -13.30 -3.47
CA SER A 377 -0.11 -14.32 -4.50
C SER A 377 -0.90 -15.58 -4.09
N ASP A 378 -2.19 -15.62 -4.40
CA ASP A 378 -3.04 -16.81 -4.21
C ASP A 378 -2.56 -17.95 -5.12
N GLY A 379 -1.86 -18.93 -4.53
CA GLY A 379 -1.36 -20.12 -5.25
C GLY A 379 0.03 -20.58 -4.83
N VAL A 380 0.75 -19.82 -4.01
CA VAL A 380 2.06 -20.26 -3.49
C VAL A 380 1.84 -21.13 -2.25
N SER A 381 2.31 -22.38 -2.32
CA SER A 381 2.44 -23.24 -1.14
C SER A 381 3.47 -22.61 -0.20
N TRP A 382 3.05 -22.18 0.98
CA TRP A 382 3.96 -21.63 1.99
C TRP A 382 4.86 -22.76 2.52
N THR A 383 6.12 -22.81 2.09
CA THR A 383 7.15 -23.73 2.60
C THR A 383 8.30 -22.92 3.22
N GLY A 384 8.44 -22.96 4.55
CA GLY A 384 9.55 -22.31 5.27
C GLY A 384 10.19 -23.24 6.30
N GLN A 385 11.50 -23.12 6.55
CA GLN A 385 12.17 -23.96 7.54
C GLN A 385 11.85 -23.55 8.98
N ALA A 386 11.78 -22.26 9.28
CA ALA A 386 11.43 -21.74 10.61
C ALA A 386 10.77 -20.36 10.51
N TRP A 387 9.67 -20.16 11.23
CA TRP A 387 8.95 -18.90 11.33
C TRP A 387 9.04 -18.37 12.77
N SER A 388 9.54 -17.14 12.94
CA SER A 388 9.72 -16.49 14.25
C SER A 388 9.30 -15.01 14.21
N GLY A 389 8.46 -14.58 15.14
CA GLY A 389 8.03 -13.18 15.29
C GLY A 389 7.61 -12.86 16.73
N GLN A 390 7.72 -11.60 17.17
CA GLN A 390 7.35 -11.22 18.54
C GLN A 390 5.83 -11.25 18.77
N ALA A 391 5.05 -10.68 17.85
CA ALA A 391 3.59 -10.72 17.87
C ALA A 391 3.06 -10.88 16.44
N TRP A 392 2.14 -11.82 16.24
CA TRP A 392 1.45 -12.03 14.97
C TRP A 392 0.00 -11.55 15.15
N SER A 393 -0.36 -10.44 14.53
CA SER A 393 -1.70 -9.84 14.62
C SER A 393 -2.26 -9.53 13.24
N GLY A 394 -3.46 -10.03 12.92
CA GLY A 394 -4.13 -9.77 11.64
C GLY A 394 -5.65 -9.93 11.74
N GLN A 395 -6.44 -9.21 10.93
CA GLN A 395 -7.91 -9.31 10.98
C GLN A 395 -8.41 -10.67 10.48
N ALA A 396 -7.84 -11.20 9.40
CA ALA A 396 -8.14 -12.51 8.85
C ALA A 396 -6.86 -13.17 8.31
N TRP A 397 -6.66 -14.45 8.63
CA TRP A 397 -5.58 -15.27 8.07
C TRP A 397 -6.21 -16.34 7.16
N SER A 398 -5.89 -16.33 5.87
CA SER A 398 -6.42 -17.26 4.85
C SER A 398 -5.32 -17.79 3.93
N GLY A 399 -5.28 -19.10 3.67
CA GLY A 399 -4.36 -19.70 2.70
C GLY A 399 -4.68 -21.16 2.37
N GLN A 400 -4.26 -21.66 1.20
CA GLN A 400 -4.55 -23.04 0.76
C GLN A 400 -3.78 -24.10 1.57
N ALA A 401 -2.47 -23.91 1.77
CA ALA A 401 -1.64 -24.84 2.54
C ALA A 401 -0.55 -24.08 3.32
N TRP A 402 -0.46 -24.37 4.62
CA TRP A 402 0.54 -23.81 5.53
C TRP A 402 1.50 -24.94 5.94
N SER A 403 2.80 -24.82 5.63
CA SER A 403 3.81 -25.82 6.00
C SER A 403 5.11 -25.19 6.55
N GLY A 404 5.55 -25.66 7.72
CA GLY A 404 6.84 -25.23 8.28
C GLY A 404 7.38 -26.17 9.35
N GLN A 405 8.71 -26.27 9.54
CA GLN A 405 9.25 -27.18 10.55
C GLN A 405 9.04 -26.65 11.98
N ALA A 406 9.26 -25.35 12.22
CA ALA A 406 9.04 -24.74 13.52
C ALA A 406 8.32 -23.38 13.41
N TRP A 407 7.30 -23.18 14.24
CA TRP A 407 6.52 -21.95 14.37
C TRP A 407 6.67 -21.40 15.79
N SER A 408 7.14 -20.17 15.94
CA SER A 408 7.38 -19.53 17.24
C SER A 408 6.88 -18.08 17.26
N GLY A 409 6.12 -17.71 18.29
CA GLY A 409 5.79 -16.30 18.55
C GLY A 409 5.22 -16.06 19.94
N GLN A 410 5.43 -14.87 20.53
CA GLN A 410 4.99 -14.64 21.92
C GLN A 410 3.46 -14.49 22.01
N ALA A 411 2.83 -13.78 21.07
CA ALA A 411 1.38 -13.62 21.00
C ALA A 411 0.85 -13.84 19.58
N TRP A 412 -0.21 -14.63 19.46
CA TRP A 412 -0.94 -14.89 18.22
C TRP A 412 -2.37 -14.36 18.38
N SER A 413 -2.75 -13.36 17.59
CA SER A 413 -4.08 -12.75 17.63
C SER A 413 -4.69 -12.60 16.23
N GLY A 414 -5.92 -13.06 16.06
CA GLY A 414 -6.67 -12.80 14.82
C GLY A 414 -8.16 -13.06 14.94
N GLN A 415 -8.99 -12.28 14.24
CA GLN A 415 -10.44 -12.46 14.38
C GLN A 415 -10.93 -13.75 13.71
N ALA A 416 -10.39 -14.10 12.54
CA ALA A 416 -10.69 -15.36 11.85
C ALA A 416 -9.42 -16.05 11.32
N TRP A 417 -9.29 -17.33 11.62
CA TRP A 417 -8.24 -18.22 11.10
C TRP A 417 -8.88 -19.25 10.16
N SER A 418 -8.47 -19.27 8.89
CA SER A 418 -9.03 -20.15 7.86
C SER A 418 -7.93 -20.76 6.97
N GLY A 419 -8.00 -22.06 6.69
CA GLY A 419 -7.10 -22.70 5.71
C GLY A 419 -7.46 -24.15 5.42
N GLN A 420 -7.10 -24.67 4.24
CA GLN A 420 -7.42 -26.06 3.90
C GLN A 420 -6.53 -27.07 4.63
N ALA A 421 -5.22 -26.82 4.70
CA ALA A 421 -4.28 -27.66 5.44
C ALA A 421 -3.26 -26.84 6.25
N TRP A 422 -3.15 -27.16 7.54
CA TRP A 422 -2.15 -26.62 8.45
C TRP A 422 -1.20 -27.75 8.89
N SER A 423 0.10 -27.60 8.60
CA SER A 423 1.13 -28.60 8.90
C SER A 423 2.39 -27.98 9.51
N GLY A 424 2.86 -28.54 10.63
CA GLY A 424 4.20 -28.19 11.12
C GLY A 424 4.75 -29.13 12.19
N GLN A 425 6.07 -29.26 12.33
CA GLN A 425 6.63 -30.20 13.31
C GLN A 425 6.48 -29.67 14.75
N ALA A 426 6.74 -28.38 14.99
CA ALA A 426 6.58 -27.75 16.30
C ALA A 426 5.86 -26.40 16.23
N TRP A 427 4.87 -26.20 17.10
CA TRP A 427 4.11 -24.96 17.26
C TRP A 427 4.29 -24.44 18.71
N SER A 428 4.77 -23.21 18.86
CA SER A 428 5.05 -22.60 20.17
C SER A 428 4.57 -21.15 20.24
N GLY A 429 3.82 -20.81 21.30
CA GLY A 429 3.56 -19.41 21.62
C GLY A 429 2.97 -19.18 23.00
N GLN A 430 3.18 -18.01 23.61
CA GLN A 430 2.73 -17.78 25.00
C GLN A 430 1.21 -17.57 25.09
N ALA A 431 0.61 -16.80 24.17
CA ALA A 431 -0.83 -16.58 24.12
C ALA A 431 -1.38 -16.76 22.70
N TRP A 432 -2.44 -17.56 22.58
CA TRP A 432 -3.18 -17.78 21.34
C TRP A 432 -4.61 -17.26 21.51
N SER A 433 -5.03 -16.32 20.66
CA SER A 433 -6.34 -15.67 20.74
C SER A 433 -6.98 -15.53 19.36
N GLY A 434 -8.24 -15.98 19.22
CA GLY A 434 -9.00 -15.67 18.01
C GLY A 434 -10.49 -15.95 18.11
N GLN A 435 -11.34 -15.21 17.38
CA GLN A 435 -12.80 -15.38 17.53
C GLN A 435 -13.29 -16.66 16.84
N ALA A 436 -12.80 -16.97 15.64
CA ALA A 436 -13.13 -18.21 14.93
C ALA A 436 -11.88 -18.91 14.38
N TRP A 437 -11.75 -20.20 14.68
CA TRP A 437 -10.71 -21.08 14.14
C TRP A 437 -11.36 -22.11 13.21
N SER A 438 -10.99 -22.13 11.93
CA SER A 438 -11.59 -22.99 10.90
C SER A 438 -10.52 -23.61 10.00
N GLY A 439 -10.55 -24.93 9.78
CA GLY A 439 -9.70 -25.56 8.76
C GLY A 439 -10.03 -27.03 8.52
N GLN A 440 -9.72 -27.57 7.33
CA GLN A 440 -10.06 -28.97 7.04
C GLN A 440 -9.13 -29.96 7.78
N ALA A 441 -7.81 -29.72 7.77
CA ALA A 441 -6.86 -30.53 8.50
C ALA A 441 -5.84 -29.68 9.29
N TRP A 442 -5.72 -29.96 10.58
CA TRP A 442 -4.69 -29.40 11.46
C TRP A 442 -3.75 -30.53 11.92
N SER A 443 -2.47 -30.42 11.59
CA SER A 443 -1.46 -31.45 11.86
C SER A 443 -0.16 -30.88 12.43
N GLY A 444 0.33 -31.45 13.53
CA GLY A 444 1.70 -31.16 13.99
C GLY A 444 2.23 -32.10 15.07
N GLN A 445 3.56 -32.23 15.21
CA GLN A 445 4.12 -33.19 16.18
C GLN A 445 4.00 -32.68 17.63
N ALA A 446 4.25 -31.39 17.88
CA ALA A 446 4.13 -30.77 19.21
C ALA A 446 3.43 -29.41 19.16
N TRP A 447 2.43 -29.22 20.02
CA TRP A 447 1.71 -27.96 20.22
C TRP A 447 1.89 -27.47 21.65
N SER A 448 2.40 -26.24 21.82
CA SER A 448 2.70 -25.66 23.14
C SER A 448 2.25 -24.20 23.26
N GLY A 449 1.50 -23.87 24.30
CA GLY A 449 1.25 -22.48 24.67
C GLY A 449 0.67 -22.26 26.06
N GLN A 450 0.90 -21.10 26.68
CA GLN A 450 0.46 -20.87 28.06
C GLN A 450 -1.06 -20.65 28.16
N ALA A 451 -1.65 -19.89 27.24
CA ALA A 451 -3.10 -19.67 27.19
C ALA A 451 -3.65 -19.79 25.76
N TRP A 452 -4.75 -20.55 25.63
CA TRP A 452 -5.51 -20.72 24.38
C TRP A 452 -6.92 -20.18 24.57
N SER A 453 -7.33 -19.21 23.74
CA SER A 453 -8.64 -18.56 23.83
C SER A 453 -9.29 -18.40 22.45
N GLY A 454 -10.54 -18.84 22.32
CA GLY A 454 -11.33 -18.49 21.13
C GLY A 454 -12.82 -18.75 21.24
N GLN A 455 -13.66 -17.99 20.52
CA GLN A 455 -15.12 -18.12 20.67
C GLN A 455 -15.64 -19.40 20.01
N ALA A 456 -15.16 -19.75 18.80
CA ALA A 456 -15.53 -20.98 18.10
C ALA A 456 -14.32 -21.70 17.48
N TRP A 457 -14.25 -23.02 17.70
CA TRP A 457 -13.24 -23.91 17.12
C TRP A 457 -13.92 -24.94 16.22
N SER A 458 -13.53 -24.99 14.94
CA SER A 458 -14.12 -25.87 13.91
C SER A 458 -13.06 -26.49 13.00
N GLY A 459 -13.09 -27.80 12.79
CA GLY A 459 -12.26 -28.44 11.77
C GLY A 459 -12.60 -29.91 11.52
N GLN A 460 -12.30 -30.46 10.34
CA GLN A 460 -12.65 -31.87 10.05
C GLN A 460 -11.74 -32.84 10.81
N ALA A 461 -10.42 -32.61 10.84
CA ALA A 461 -9.47 -33.44 11.58
C ALA A 461 -8.43 -32.61 12.35
N TRP A 462 -8.26 -32.93 13.62
CA TRP A 462 -7.22 -32.39 14.51
C TRP A 462 -6.27 -33.52 14.94
N SER A 463 -4.97 -33.40 14.62
CA SER A 463 -3.97 -34.43 14.89
C SER A 463 -2.65 -33.86 15.42
N GLY A 464 -2.15 -34.42 16.52
CA GLY A 464 -0.78 -34.14 16.97
C GLY A 464 -0.25 -35.08 18.04
N GLN A 465 1.08 -35.27 18.15
CA GLN A 465 1.62 -36.25 19.11
C GLN A 465 1.54 -35.77 20.56
N ALA A 466 1.81 -34.49 20.83
CA ALA A 466 1.71 -33.89 22.16
C ALA A 466 1.03 -32.51 22.14
N TRP A 467 0.07 -32.31 23.05
CA TRP A 467 -0.65 -31.06 23.27
C TRP A 467 -0.42 -30.58 24.71
N SER A 468 0.07 -29.34 24.87
CA SER A 468 0.36 -28.77 26.19
C SER A 468 -0.08 -27.30 26.30
N GLY A 469 -0.83 -26.97 27.35
CA GLY A 469 -1.10 -25.58 27.72
C GLY A 469 -1.69 -25.39 29.11
N GLN A 470 -1.46 -24.23 29.74
CA GLN A 470 -1.89 -24.01 31.13
C GLN A 470 -3.41 -23.78 31.24
N ALA A 471 -4.00 -23.05 30.29
CA ALA A 471 -5.44 -22.79 30.24
C ALA A 471 -6.00 -22.89 28.81
N TRP A 472 -7.11 -23.61 28.68
CA TRP A 472 -7.87 -23.78 27.44
C TRP A 472 -9.29 -23.22 27.62
N SER A 473 -9.69 -22.25 26.79
CA SER A 473 -10.99 -21.60 26.89
C SER A 473 -11.64 -21.39 25.51
N GLY A 474 -12.90 -21.80 25.37
CA GLY A 474 -13.71 -21.42 24.22
C GLY A 474 -15.21 -21.71 24.36
N GLN A 475 -16.07 -20.97 23.66
CA GLN A 475 -17.52 -21.12 23.82
C GLN A 475 -18.05 -22.38 23.14
N ALA A 476 -17.57 -22.71 21.94
CA ALA A 476 -17.96 -23.92 21.21
C ALA A 476 -16.77 -24.64 20.57
N TRP A 477 -16.72 -25.96 20.75
CA TRP A 477 -15.72 -26.86 20.18
C TRP A 477 -16.38 -27.91 19.27
N SER A 478 -15.99 -27.95 17.99
CA SER A 478 -16.57 -28.87 16.99
C SER A 478 -15.51 -29.44 16.06
N GLY A 479 -15.51 -30.76 15.86
CA GLY A 479 -14.69 -31.41 14.84
C GLY A 479 -15.03 -32.88 14.63
N GLN A 480 -14.77 -33.45 13.44
CA GLN A 480 -15.17 -34.84 13.16
C GLN A 480 -14.26 -35.84 13.89
N ALA A 481 -12.95 -35.62 13.93
CA ALA A 481 -11.99 -36.47 14.65
C ALA A 481 -10.94 -35.67 15.43
N TRP A 482 -10.73 -36.06 16.68
CA TRP A 482 -9.69 -35.53 17.59
C TRP A 482 -8.73 -36.64 18.00
N SER A 483 -7.44 -36.47 17.70
CA SER A 483 -6.41 -37.49 17.99
C SER A 483 -5.10 -36.91 18.50
N GLY A 484 -4.56 -37.49 19.58
CA GLY A 484 -3.19 -37.21 20.02
C GLY A 484 -2.67 -38.21 21.05
N GLN A 485 -1.35 -38.35 21.22
CA GLN A 485 -0.80 -39.35 22.15
C GLN A 485 -0.86 -38.88 23.61
N ALA A 486 -0.58 -37.60 23.88
CA ALA A 486 -0.64 -37.00 25.21
C ALA A 486 -1.31 -35.62 25.21
N TRP A 487 -2.22 -35.43 26.17
CA TRP A 487 -2.92 -34.16 26.43
C TRP A 487 -2.66 -33.72 27.87
N SER A 488 -2.19 -32.48 28.07
CA SER A 488 -1.98 -31.91 29.41
C SER A 488 -2.47 -30.47 29.53
N GLY A 489 -3.18 -30.16 30.61
CA GLY A 489 -3.56 -28.78 30.93
C GLY A 489 -4.17 -28.60 32.31
N GLN A 490 -3.93 -27.44 32.94
CA GLN A 490 -4.36 -27.20 34.32
C GLN A 490 -5.83 -26.78 34.45
N ALA A 491 -6.40 -26.16 33.40
CA ALA A 491 -7.81 -25.77 33.36
C ALA A 491 -8.40 -25.89 31.94
N TRP A 492 -9.57 -26.51 31.86
CA TRP A 492 -10.35 -26.69 30.63
C TRP A 492 -11.74 -26.09 30.83
N SER A 493 -12.18 -25.20 29.93
CA SER A 493 -13.52 -24.59 30.01
C SER A 493 -14.17 -24.46 28.63
N GLY A 494 -15.44 -24.85 28.55
CA GLY A 494 -16.26 -24.62 27.35
C GLY A 494 -17.74 -24.89 27.57
N GLN A 495 -18.61 -24.21 26.80
CA GLN A 495 -20.06 -24.33 26.95
C GLN A 495 -20.66 -25.48 26.13
N ALA A 496 -20.05 -25.83 24.99
CA ALA A 496 -20.48 -26.96 24.16
C ALA A 496 -19.28 -27.69 23.52
N TRP A 497 -19.32 -29.02 23.56
CA TRP A 497 -18.30 -29.92 23.00
C TRP A 497 -18.98 -30.94 22.07
N SER A 498 -18.50 -31.10 20.85
CA SER A 498 -19.04 -32.09 19.90
C SER A 498 -17.96 -32.73 19.03
N GLY A 499 -18.05 -34.05 18.82
CA GLY A 499 -17.18 -34.77 17.88
C GLY A 499 -17.60 -36.22 17.68
N GLN A 500 -17.23 -36.82 16.55
CA GLN A 500 -17.59 -38.22 16.23
C GLN A 500 -16.61 -39.23 16.82
N ALA A 501 -15.33 -38.87 16.99
CA ALA A 501 -14.32 -39.72 17.62
C ALA A 501 -13.30 -38.90 18.44
N TRP A 502 -13.00 -39.41 19.64
CA TRP A 502 -11.99 -38.87 20.57
C TRP A 502 -11.02 -40.00 20.94
N SER A 503 -9.71 -39.78 20.82
CA SER A 503 -8.70 -40.80 21.16
C SER A 503 -7.45 -40.20 21.79
N GLY A 504 -6.93 -40.85 22.84
CA GLY A 504 -5.65 -40.48 23.46
C GLY A 504 -5.07 -41.59 24.34
N GLN A 505 -3.74 -41.64 24.47
CA GLN A 505 -3.07 -42.65 25.31
C GLN A 505 -2.93 -42.20 26.78
N ALA A 506 -2.81 -40.89 27.02
CA ALA A 506 -2.78 -40.30 28.36
C ALA A 506 -3.49 -38.94 28.41
N TRP A 507 -4.27 -38.74 29.47
CA TRP A 507 -4.94 -37.49 29.82
C TRP A 507 -4.55 -37.13 31.25
N SER A 508 -4.00 -35.94 31.48
CA SER A 508 -3.59 -35.49 32.83
C SER A 508 -3.88 -34.01 33.06
#